data_AF-A0A550BXQ8-F1
#
_entry.id   AF-A0A550BXQ8-F1
#
_cell.length_a   1.000
_cell.length_b   1.000
_cell.length_c   1.000
_cell.angle_alpha   90.00
_cell.angle_beta   90.00
_cell.angle_gamma   90.00
#
_symmetry.space_group_name_H-M   'P 1'
#
loop_
_entity.id
_entity.type
_entity.pdbx_description
1 polymer ?
#
loop_
_entity_poly.entity_id
_entity_poly.type
_entity_poly.pdbx_seq_one_letter_code
_entity_poly.pdbx_strand_id
1 'polypeptide(L)'
;MTDATDALSEAALQEDRQSSDFFSTDGEIIVFRSSDDVLFNIHRRNLQSVTSGPFAEDFEAPACDVVELTEDEETLKILFTFVYPGRYPLLYDLPFETFAQVAEAAEKYKVAPAMGMCQLNIRLSMLYKQHPFEIMQFADRHEYNDLLDLAAPHTLKLRVSDARRKLSLPVFAAWAEYSSTWKEASRLESYDKCFARHSNGYVCSSWKTSVYTVAERMHERGICSPEDVDYAFRFEGLPNCAVPSTGWDSDDAYMPNYCRSQLKKLADAMKEKIAAMAPLSSFLAHPS
;
A
#
# COMPACT_ATOMS: atom_id res chain seq x y z
N MET A 1 -18.19 -3.17 60.68
CA MET A 1 -18.40 -4.57 60.28
C MET A 1 -19.51 -4.60 59.24
N THR A 2 -19.14 -4.54 57.96
CA THR A 2 -19.62 -5.36 56.82
C THR A 2 -19.09 -4.72 55.53
N ASP A 3 -18.29 -5.53 54.83
CA ASP A 3 -17.85 -5.51 53.43
C ASP A 3 -17.48 -4.21 52.71
N ALA A 4 -16.17 -4.07 52.52
CA ALA A 4 -15.53 -3.31 51.43
C ALA A 4 -14.56 -4.23 50.66
N THR A 5 -14.93 -5.50 50.48
CA THR A 5 -14.06 -6.58 49.96
C THR A 5 -14.74 -7.40 48.86
N ASP A 6 -15.53 -6.78 47.99
CA ASP A 6 -16.16 -7.52 46.87
C ASP A 6 -16.38 -6.66 45.61
N ALA A 7 -15.44 -5.74 45.34
CA ALA A 7 -15.37 -4.98 44.09
C ALA A 7 -14.06 -5.21 43.32
N LEU A 8 -13.41 -6.35 43.58
CA LEU A 8 -12.40 -6.94 42.69
C LEU A 8 -13.06 -8.14 42.02
N SER A 9 -14.04 -7.88 41.14
CA SER A 9 -14.64 -8.93 40.34
C SER A 9 -13.60 -9.44 39.35
N GLU A 10 -13.09 -10.64 39.61
CA GLU A 10 -12.88 -11.69 38.61
C GLU A 10 -12.41 -11.18 37.23
N ALA A 11 -11.16 -10.75 37.14
CA ALA A 11 -10.39 -11.17 35.97
C ALA A 11 -10.30 -12.68 36.10
N ALA A 12 -11.10 -13.41 35.32
CA ALA A 12 -11.05 -14.87 35.30
C ALA A 12 -9.57 -15.28 35.20
N LEU A 13 -9.13 -16.18 36.08
CA LEU A 13 -7.89 -16.93 35.92
C LEU A 13 -8.09 -17.80 34.67
N GLN A 14 -7.99 -17.18 33.49
CA GLN A 14 -7.97 -17.87 32.23
C GLN A 14 -6.66 -18.67 32.26
N GLU A 15 -6.76 -19.99 32.41
CA GLU A 15 -5.58 -20.84 32.33
C GLU A 15 -4.96 -20.67 30.95
N ASP A 16 -3.63 -20.49 30.94
CA ASP A 16 -2.83 -20.48 29.73
C ASP A 16 -3.20 -21.67 28.83
N ARG A 17 -3.51 -21.39 27.56
CA ARG A 17 -3.80 -22.44 26.58
C ARG A 17 -2.52 -22.79 25.81
N GLN A 18 -2.16 -24.07 25.75
CA GLN A 18 -1.05 -24.50 24.89
C GLN A 18 -1.45 -24.47 23.40
N SER A 19 -0.58 -23.94 22.54
CA SER A 19 -0.74 -24.01 21.09
C SER A 19 -0.75 -25.46 20.59
N SER A 20 -1.66 -25.80 19.66
CA SER A 20 -1.73 -27.14 19.06
C SER A 20 -0.56 -27.47 18.14
N ASP A 21 0.17 -26.46 17.68
CA ASP A 21 1.21 -26.63 16.65
C ASP A 21 2.61 -26.47 17.25
N PHE A 22 2.71 -25.77 18.38
CA PHE A 22 3.96 -25.43 19.05
C PHE A 22 3.91 -25.85 20.53
N PHE A 23 3.93 -27.16 20.78
CA PHE A 23 3.83 -27.76 22.13
C PHE A 23 4.96 -28.74 22.46
N SER A 24 5.96 -28.88 21.58
CA SER A 24 7.10 -29.77 21.83
C SER A 24 7.82 -29.38 23.11
N THR A 25 8.18 -30.36 23.93
CA THR A 25 9.06 -30.18 25.10
C THR A 25 10.45 -30.75 24.85
N ASP A 26 10.70 -31.22 23.63
CA ASP A 26 11.95 -31.88 23.25
C ASP A 26 13.03 -30.84 22.91
N GLY A 27 14.23 -31.03 23.45
CA GLY A 27 15.37 -30.15 23.19
C GLY A 27 15.31 -28.84 23.99
N GLU A 28 15.98 -27.82 23.46
CA GLU A 28 16.08 -26.51 24.11
C GLU A 28 14.93 -25.60 23.65
N ILE A 29 13.96 -25.42 24.53
CA ILE A 29 12.70 -24.70 24.27
C ILE A 29 12.70 -23.35 24.98
N ILE A 30 12.22 -22.33 24.27
CA ILE A 30 11.75 -21.06 24.84
C ILE A 30 10.22 -21.08 24.78
N VAL A 31 9.58 -20.73 25.89
CA VAL A 31 8.13 -20.62 25.97
C VAL A 31 7.75 -19.16 25.80
N PHE A 32 6.97 -18.84 24.77
CA PHE A 32 6.38 -17.52 24.57
C PHE A 32 4.91 -17.54 24.93
N ARG A 33 4.39 -16.45 25.51
CA ARG A 33 2.96 -16.24 25.73
C ARG A 33 2.47 -15.11 24.82
N SER A 34 1.36 -15.35 24.12
CA SER A 34 0.67 -14.32 23.34
C SER A 34 -0.14 -13.37 24.23
N SER A 35 -0.62 -12.26 23.67
CA SER A 35 -1.47 -11.31 24.39
C SER A 35 -2.85 -11.86 24.76
N ASP A 36 -3.25 -12.99 24.19
CA ASP A 36 -4.48 -13.74 24.44
C ASP A 36 -4.21 -15.09 25.15
N ASP A 37 -3.13 -15.13 25.95
CA ASP A 37 -2.79 -16.19 26.91
C ASP A 37 -2.56 -17.58 26.28
N VAL A 38 -1.97 -17.61 25.07
CA VAL A 38 -1.57 -18.85 24.38
C VAL A 38 -0.07 -19.07 24.49
N LEU A 39 0.32 -20.26 24.94
CA LEU A 39 1.72 -20.67 25.05
C LEU A 39 2.25 -21.32 23.77
N PHE A 40 3.46 -20.91 23.39
CA PHE A 40 4.19 -21.40 22.23
C PHE A 40 5.56 -21.92 22.64
N ASN A 41 5.79 -23.21 22.43
CA ASN A 41 7.07 -23.85 22.67
C ASN A 41 7.92 -23.80 21.40
N ILE A 42 8.94 -22.96 21.38
CA ILE A 42 9.78 -22.72 20.20
C ILE A 42 11.22 -23.16 20.47
N HIS A 43 11.81 -23.93 19.54
CA HIS A 43 13.18 -24.39 19.67
C HIS A 43 14.16 -23.23 19.51
N ARG A 44 15.00 -22.97 20.54
CA ARG A 44 15.96 -21.86 20.59
C ARG A 44 16.89 -21.84 19.37
N ARG A 45 17.43 -23.01 18.99
CA ARG A 45 18.33 -23.14 17.84
C ARG A 45 17.68 -22.69 16.52
N ASN A 46 16.40 -22.96 16.33
CA ASN A 46 15.69 -22.56 15.11
C ASN A 46 15.50 -21.05 15.07
N LEU A 47 15.10 -20.44 16.21
CA LEU A 47 15.00 -18.99 16.33
C LEU A 47 16.33 -18.32 15.98
N GLN A 48 17.41 -18.69 16.66
CA GLN A 48 18.75 -18.14 16.43
C GLN A 48 19.23 -18.30 14.97
N SER A 49 18.72 -19.30 14.24
CA SER A 49 19.09 -19.51 12.84
C SER A 49 18.40 -18.54 11.87
N VAL A 50 17.27 -17.93 12.26
CA VAL A 50 16.45 -17.10 11.36
C VAL A 50 16.21 -15.68 11.83
N THR A 51 16.52 -15.37 13.10
CA THR A 51 16.38 -14.02 13.66
C THR A 51 17.73 -13.38 13.90
N SER A 52 17.79 -12.06 13.70
CA SER A 52 18.87 -11.18 14.16
C SER A 52 18.39 -10.18 15.23
N GLY A 53 17.18 -10.38 15.75
CA GLY A 53 16.51 -9.50 16.70
C GLY A 53 16.66 -9.97 18.14
N PRO A 54 15.74 -9.54 19.04
CA PRO A 54 15.80 -9.89 20.47
C PRO A 54 15.88 -11.40 20.72
N PHE A 55 15.26 -12.23 19.87
CA PHE A 55 15.29 -13.69 20.03
C PHE A 55 16.64 -14.35 19.70
N ALA A 56 17.59 -13.60 19.14
CA ALA A 56 18.91 -14.10 18.78
C ALA A 56 19.90 -14.03 19.95
N GLU A 57 19.59 -13.26 20.99
CA GLU A 57 20.47 -13.08 22.14
C GLU A 57 20.54 -14.36 23.00
N ASP A 58 21.75 -14.72 23.43
CA ASP A 58 21.98 -15.76 24.43
C ASP A 58 21.56 -15.23 25.79
N PHE A 59 20.26 -15.19 26.04
CA PHE A 59 19.76 -15.00 27.40
C PHE A 59 20.00 -16.28 28.18
N GLU A 60 20.70 -16.18 29.32
CA GLU A 60 20.57 -17.14 30.41
C GLU A 60 19.15 -17.02 30.98
N ALA A 61 18.14 -17.40 30.19
CA ALA A 61 16.78 -17.49 30.68
C ALA A 61 16.77 -18.63 31.71
N PRO A 62 16.39 -18.36 32.97
CA PRO A 62 16.04 -19.42 33.91
C PRO A 62 15.09 -20.40 33.21
N ALA A 63 15.23 -21.69 33.47
CA ALA A 63 14.50 -22.77 32.79
C ALA A 63 12.96 -22.74 32.92
N CYS A 64 12.37 -21.64 33.40
CA CYS A 64 10.95 -21.45 33.64
C CYS A 64 10.42 -20.05 33.24
N ASP A 65 11.20 -19.19 32.58
CA ASP A 65 10.71 -17.86 32.23
C ASP A 65 9.90 -17.91 30.92
N VAL A 66 8.59 -17.71 31.06
CA VAL A 66 7.68 -17.48 29.94
C VAL A 66 7.91 -16.05 29.43
N VAL A 67 8.17 -15.91 28.13
CA VAL A 67 8.39 -14.62 27.48
C VAL A 67 7.07 -14.06 26.97
N GLU A 68 6.61 -12.98 27.58
CA GLU A 68 5.39 -12.28 27.19
C GLU A 68 5.59 -11.50 25.88
N LEU A 69 4.73 -11.75 24.89
CA LEU A 69 4.69 -11.04 23.61
C LEU A 69 3.39 -10.24 23.49
N THR A 70 3.42 -9.17 22.69
CA THR A 70 2.27 -8.25 22.56
C THR A 70 1.30 -8.65 21.45
N GLU A 71 1.64 -9.67 20.68
CA GLU A 71 0.88 -10.16 19.54
C GLU A 71 -0.05 -11.31 19.98
N ASP A 72 -1.18 -11.44 19.29
CA ASP A 72 -2.17 -12.50 19.51
C ASP A 72 -1.71 -13.87 18.97
N GLU A 73 -2.47 -14.91 19.30
CA GLU A 73 -2.20 -16.27 18.86
C GLU A 73 -2.10 -16.37 17.33
N GLU A 74 -3.02 -15.74 16.60
CA GLU A 74 -3.10 -15.85 15.14
C GLU A 74 -1.82 -15.30 14.49
N THR A 75 -1.39 -14.11 14.92
CA THR A 75 -0.16 -13.46 14.44
C THR A 75 1.07 -14.31 14.76
N LEU A 76 1.20 -14.77 16.01
CA LEU A 76 2.37 -15.53 16.45
C LEU A 76 2.44 -16.91 15.81
N LYS A 77 1.31 -17.57 15.60
CA LYS A 77 1.24 -18.87 14.91
C LYS A 77 1.79 -18.77 13.49
N ILE A 78 1.41 -17.72 12.75
CA ILE A 78 1.94 -17.48 11.40
C ILE A 78 3.44 -17.16 11.47
N LEU A 79 3.84 -16.23 12.35
CA LEU A 79 5.23 -15.81 12.50
C LEU A 79 6.15 -16.99 12.86
N PHE A 80 5.76 -17.81 13.84
CA PHE A 80 6.56 -18.95 14.29
C PHE A 80 6.61 -20.09 13.27
N THR A 81 5.68 -20.15 12.31
CA THR A 81 5.83 -21.09 11.18
C THR A 81 7.09 -20.79 10.37
N PHE A 82 7.51 -19.52 10.25
CA PHE A 82 8.76 -19.13 9.57
C PHE A 82 10.04 -19.48 10.32
N VAL A 83 9.92 -19.84 11.61
CA VAL A 83 11.07 -20.24 12.43
C VAL A 83 11.53 -21.65 12.11
N TYR A 84 10.61 -22.51 11.68
CA TYR A 84 10.93 -23.90 11.40
C TYR A 84 11.29 -24.11 9.93
N PRO A 85 12.24 -25.01 9.64
CA PRO A 85 12.52 -25.40 8.27
C PRO A 85 11.30 -26.09 7.67
N GLY A 86 10.87 -25.65 6.49
CA GLY A 86 9.71 -26.24 5.84
C GLY A 86 9.13 -25.36 4.74
N ARG A 87 7.88 -25.66 4.38
CA ARG A 87 7.11 -24.84 3.46
C ARG A 87 6.53 -23.65 4.21
N TYR A 88 6.94 -22.45 3.83
CA TYR A 88 6.38 -21.22 4.39
C TYR A 88 4.89 -21.04 4.05
N PRO A 89 4.12 -20.41 4.95
CA PRO A 89 2.71 -20.15 4.71
C PRO A 89 2.53 -19.18 3.55
N LEU A 90 1.41 -19.32 2.84
CA LEU A 90 1.01 -18.38 1.81
C LEU A 90 0.32 -17.19 2.48
N LEU A 91 0.82 -15.98 2.23
CA LEU A 91 0.33 -14.75 2.87
C LEU A 91 -0.74 -14.01 2.05
N TYR A 92 -1.03 -14.45 0.82
CA TYR A 92 -1.89 -13.70 -0.10
C TYR A 92 -3.40 -13.84 0.21
N ASP A 93 -3.80 -14.88 0.95
CA ASP A 93 -5.19 -15.13 1.34
C ASP A 93 -5.55 -14.53 2.72
N LEU A 94 -4.59 -13.93 3.41
CA LEU A 94 -4.82 -13.37 4.74
C LEU A 94 -5.63 -12.07 4.65
N PRO A 95 -6.56 -11.83 5.60
CA PRO A 95 -7.10 -10.50 5.82
C PRO A 95 -5.96 -9.49 6.01
N PHE A 96 -6.17 -8.26 5.53
CA PHE A 96 -5.11 -7.25 5.56
C PHE A 96 -4.65 -6.94 6.99
N GLU A 97 -5.57 -6.87 7.95
CA GLU A 97 -5.27 -6.62 9.35
C GLU A 97 -4.32 -7.69 9.93
N THR A 98 -4.63 -8.97 9.74
CA THR A 98 -3.76 -10.09 10.16
C THR A 98 -2.41 -10.02 9.45
N PHE A 99 -2.39 -9.77 8.14
CA PHE A 99 -1.14 -9.60 7.39
C PHE A 99 -0.29 -8.46 7.94
N ALA A 100 -0.89 -7.31 8.24
CA ALA A 100 -0.20 -6.14 8.78
C ALA A 100 0.39 -6.42 10.16
N GLN A 101 -0.33 -7.12 11.04
CA GLN A 101 0.19 -7.56 12.34
C GLN A 101 1.38 -8.50 12.19
N VAL A 102 1.31 -9.48 11.28
CA VAL A 102 2.43 -10.39 10.98
C VAL A 102 3.63 -9.64 10.42
N ALA A 103 3.42 -8.69 9.52
CA ALA A 103 4.51 -7.88 8.95
C ALA A 103 5.20 -7.03 10.03
N GLU A 104 4.45 -6.37 10.91
CA GLU A 104 5.00 -5.61 12.04
C GLU A 104 5.75 -6.51 13.02
N ALA A 105 5.21 -7.69 13.34
CA ALA A 105 5.86 -8.65 14.23
C ALA A 105 7.16 -9.21 13.61
N ALA A 106 7.15 -9.49 12.29
CA ALA A 106 8.33 -9.94 11.56
C ALA A 106 9.47 -8.91 11.63
N GLU A 107 9.14 -7.62 11.49
CA GLU A 107 10.11 -6.53 11.63
C GLU A 107 10.58 -6.33 13.06
N LYS A 108 9.66 -6.34 14.03
CA LYS A 108 9.95 -6.16 15.46
C LYS A 108 10.90 -7.23 15.98
N TYR A 109 10.67 -8.49 15.60
CA TYR A 109 11.48 -9.62 16.03
C TYR A 109 12.56 -10.01 15.03
N LYS A 110 12.71 -9.26 13.94
CA LYS A 110 13.70 -9.46 12.86
C LYS A 110 13.75 -10.91 12.36
N VAL A 111 12.59 -11.52 12.15
CA VAL A 111 12.47 -12.88 11.58
C VAL A 111 12.65 -12.80 10.07
N ALA A 112 13.90 -12.95 9.61
CA ALA A 112 14.31 -12.67 8.23
C ALA A 112 13.44 -13.33 7.15
N PRO A 113 13.09 -14.63 7.21
CA PRO A 113 12.22 -15.24 6.20
C PRO A 113 10.81 -14.64 6.17
N ALA A 114 10.25 -14.29 7.33
CA ALA A 114 8.94 -13.64 7.41
C ALA A 114 8.97 -12.22 6.83
N MET A 115 10.00 -11.43 7.16
CA MET A 115 10.21 -10.08 6.60
C MET A 115 10.26 -10.13 5.06
N GLY A 116 11.08 -11.03 4.51
CA GLY A 116 11.23 -11.18 3.06
C GLY A 116 9.92 -11.60 2.38
N MET A 117 9.17 -12.52 2.97
CA MET A 117 7.89 -12.98 2.42
C MET A 117 6.79 -11.92 2.53
N CYS A 118 6.76 -11.12 3.60
CA CYS A 118 5.83 -10.00 3.73
C CYS A 118 6.09 -8.92 2.65
N GLN A 119 7.36 -8.52 2.47
CA GLN A 119 7.73 -7.56 1.42
C GLN A 119 7.40 -8.07 0.03
N LEU A 120 7.68 -9.35 -0.26
CA LEU A 120 7.34 -9.97 -1.54
C LEU A 120 5.83 -9.98 -1.77
N ASN A 121 5.04 -10.32 -0.74
CA ASN A 121 3.59 -10.31 -0.83
C ASN A 121 3.06 -8.90 -1.13
N ILE A 122 3.59 -7.85 -0.50
CA ILE A 122 3.19 -6.46 -0.79
C ILE A 122 3.44 -6.12 -2.27
N ARG A 123 4.58 -6.54 -2.84
CA ARG A 123 4.96 -6.21 -4.23
C ARG A 123 4.18 -6.98 -5.27
N LEU A 124 3.96 -8.27 -5.06
CA LEU A 124 3.36 -9.15 -6.05
C LEU A 124 1.82 -9.16 -5.99
N SER A 125 1.25 -8.74 -4.87
CA SER A 125 -0.20 -8.62 -4.69
C SER A 125 -0.71 -7.21 -5.03
N MET A 126 -2.02 -7.01 -4.85
CA MET A 126 -2.66 -5.70 -4.99
C MET A 126 -2.69 -4.90 -3.68
N LEU A 127 -2.00 -5.35 -2.62
CA LEU A 127 -2.07 -4.72 -1.30
C LEU A 127 -1.64 -3.25 -1.31
N TYR A 128 -0.58 -2.89 -2.03
CA TYR A 128 -0.14 -1.50 -2.16
C TYR A 128 -1.15 -0.59 -2.89
N LYS A 129 -2.12 -1.17 -3.62
CA LYS A 129 -3.22 -0.44 -4.27
C LYS A 129 -4.48 -0.39 -3.42
N GLN A 130 -4.74 -1.46 -2.67
CA GLN A 130 -5.93 -1.61 -1.83
C GLN A 130 -5.78 -0.88 -0.48
N HIS A 131 -4.57 -0.91 0.10
CA HIS A 131 -4.22 -0.33 1.40
C HIS A 131 -2.98 0.57 1.29
N PRO A 132 -2.97 1.54 0.36
CA PRO A 132 -1.76 2.28 0.00
C PRO A 132 -1.19 3.10 1.16
N PHE A 133 -2.05 3.63 2.04
CA PHE A 133 -1.61 4.48 3.14
C PHE A 133 -1.01 3.66 4.28
N GLU A 134 -1.57 2.50 4.56
CA GLU A 134 -1.08 1.55 5.55
C GLU A 134 0.27 0.97 5.11
N ILE A 135 0.42 0.61 3.84
CA ILE A 135 1.70 0.20 3.28
C ILE A 135 2.74 1.33 3.33
N MET A 136 2.34 2.57 3.01
CA MET A 136 3.24 3.72 3.15
C MET A 136 3.69 3.95 4.59
N GLN A 137 2.79 3.82 5.57
CA GLN A 137 3.13 3.93 6.99
C GLN A 137 4.07 2.81 7.46
N PHE A 138 3.86 1.58 6.99
CA PHE A 138 4.76 0.46 7.25
C PHE A 138 6.15 0.75 6.65
N ALA A 139 6.20 1.21 5.41
CA ALA A 139 7.44 1.54 4.71
C ALA A 139 8.20 2.70 5.36
N ASP A 140 7.50 3.71 5.89
CA ASP A 140 8.08 4.81 6.68
C ASP A 140 8.69 4.31 8.00
N ARG A 141 7.98 3.46 8.75
CA ARG A 141 8.48 2.90 10.03
C ARG A 141 9.72 2.04 9.87
N HIS A 142 9.81 1.29 8.77
CA HIS A 142 10.86 0.30 8.54
C HIS A 142 11.84 0.68 7.43
N GLU A 143 11.81 1.94 6.98
CA GLU A 143 12.75 2.54 6.03
C GLU A 143 12.79 1.86 4.64
N TYR A 144 11.65 1.33 4.18
CA TYR A 144 11.51 0.72 2.86
C TYR A 144 11.19 1.74 1.77
N ASN A 145 12.21 2.45 1.29
CA ASN A 145 12.06 3.47 0.24
C ASN A 145 11.39 2.96 -1.04
N ASP A 146 11.65 1.71 -1.43
CA ASP A 146 11.04 1.12 -2.62
C ASP A 146 9.56 0.77 -2.43
N LEU A 147 9.12 0.49 -1.19
CA LEU A 147 7.69 0.36 -0.85
C LEU A 147 7.03 1.74 -0.74
N LEU A 148 7.74 2.76 -0.25
CA LEU A 148 7.26 4.13 -0.29
C LEU A 148 6.96 4.53 -1.75
N ASP A 149 7.90 4.29 -2.66
CA ASP A 149 7.76 4.60 -4.08
C ASP A 149 6.62 3.84 -4.74
N LEU A 150 6.46 2.56 -4.38
CA LEU A 150 5.40 1.71 -4.91
C LEU A 150 4.00 2.19 -4.47
N ALA A 151 3.85 2.58 -3.19
CA ALA A 151 2.56 2.97 -2.63
C ALA A 151 2.21 4.45 -2.91
N ALA A 152 3.20 5.33 -3.06
CA ALA A 152 3.01 6.77 -3.16
C ALA A 152 2.00 7.23 -4.22
N PRO A 153 2.02 6.74 -5.48
CA PRO A 153 1.03 7.12 -6.49
C PRO A 153 -0.41 6.90 -6.03
N HIS A 154 -0.66 5.85 -5.24
CA HIS A 154 -1.99 5.49 -4.77
C HIS A 154 -2.46 6.28 -3.55
N THR A 155 -1.60 7.14 -2.99
CA THR A 155 -1.92 8.00 -1.83
C THR A 155 -2.27 9.45 -2.20
N LEU A 156 -2.27 9.81 -3.49
CA LEU A 156 -2.47 11.19 -3.96
C LEU A 156 -3.82 11.82 -3.57
N LYS A 157 -4.82 10.98 -3.24
CA LYS A 157 -6.15 11.41 -2.76
C LYS A 157 -6.24 11.61 -1.24
N LEU A 158 -5.19 11.27 -0.50
CA LEU A 158 -5.19 11.44 0.96
C LEU A 158 -5.28 12.92 1.35
N ARG A 159 -5.95 13.18 2.47
CA ARG A 159 -5.95 14.51 3.07
C ARG A 159 -4.59 14.77 3.68
N VAL A 160 -4.06 15.97 3.46
CA VAL A 160 -2.79 16.41 4.03
C VAL A 160 -2.77 16.26 5.56
N SER A 161 -3.91 16.50 6.22
CA SER A 161 -4.07 16.31 7.66
C SER A 161 -3.88 14.87 8.12
N ASP A 162 -4.25 13.89 7.29
CA ASP A 162 -4.18 12.48 7.64
C ASP A 162 -2.74 11.98 7.48
N ALA A 163 -2.10 12.33 6.36
CA ALA A 163 -0.68 12.09 6.12
C ALA A 163 0.19 12.65 7.26
N ARG A 164 -0.03 13.92 7.64
CA ARG A 164 0.74 14.59 8.72
C ARG A 164 0.62 13.90 10.09
N ARG A 165 -0.50 13.22 10.37
CA ARG A 165 -0.72 12.55 11.67
C ARG A 165 -0.05 11.19 11.77
N LYS A 166 0.26 10.56 10.64
CA LYS A 166 0.64 9.15 10.58
C LYS A 166 2.03 8.89 10.03
N LEU A 167 2.55 9.83 9.23
CA LEU A 167 3.89 9.75 8.69
C LEU A 167 4.88 10.52 9.56
N SER A 168 6.13 10.07 9.55
CA SER A 168 7.27 10.82 10.07
C SER A 168 7.39 12.18 9.35
N LEU A 169 8.02 13.16 10.00
CA LEU A 169 8.19 14.49 9.40
C LEU A 169 8.96 14.47 8.06
N PRO A 170 10.06 13.71 7.89
CA PRO A 170 10.76 13.62 6.61
C PRO A 170 9.89 13.03 5.50
N VAL A 171 9.21 11.91 5.76
CA VAL A 171 8.35 11.26 4.77
C VAL A 171 7.12 12.11 4.45
N PHE A 172 6.54 12.79 5.45
CA PHE A 172 5.44 13.73 5.22
C PHE A 172 5.84 14.89 4.31
N ALA A 173 7.01 15.51 4.55
CA ALA A 173 7.50 16.61 3.72
C ALA A 173 7.74 16.16 2.27
N ALA A 174 8.43 15.03 2.09
CA ALA A 174 8.65 14.41 0.79
C ALA A 174 7.33 14.06 0.08
N TRP A 175 6.38 13.47 0.81
CA TRP A 175 5.05 13.15 0.28
C TRP A 175 4.26 14.39 -0.13
N ALA A 176 4.36 15.48 0.62
CA ALA A 176 3.66 16.73 0.30
C ALA A 176 4.20 17.36 -0.99
N GLU A 177 5.52 17.39 -1.16
CA GLU A 177 6.18 17.85 -2.39
C GLU A 177 5.84 16.95 -3.58
N TYR A 178 6.01 15.64 -3.42
CA TYR A 178 5.60 14.63 -4.40
C TYR A 178 4.12 14.79 -4.80
N SER A 179 3.22 14.96 -3.84
CA SER A 179 1.80 15.14 -4.13
C SER A 179 1.51 16.44 -4.87
N SER A 180 2.30 17.50 -4.64
CA SER A 180 2.18 18.77 -5.35
C SER A 180 2.64 18.64 -6.80
N THR A 181 3.80 18.01 -7.04
CA THR A 181 4.33 17.79 -8.41
C THR A 181 3.36 16.96 -9.25
N TRP A 182 2.75 15.93 -8.66
CA TRP A 182 1.71 15.14 -9.33
C TRP A 182 0.45 15.94 -9.66
N LYS A 183 -0.01 16.82 -8.75
CA LYS A 183 -1.16 17.70 -9.01
C LYS A 183 -0.86 18.69 -10.14
N GLU A 184 0.36 19.22 -10.20
CA GLU A 184 0.80 20.09 -11.28
C GLU A 184 0.96 19.34 -12.61
N ALA A 185 1.51 18.13 -12.60
CA ALA A 185 1.64 17.29 -13.80
C ALA A 185 0.27 16.89 -14.38
N SER A 186 -0.70 16.60 -13.49
CA SER A 186 -2.07 16.27 -13.85
C SER A 186 -2.86 17.46 -14.40
N ARG A 187 -2.47 18.70 -14.04
CA ARG A 187 -2.93 19.92 -14.71
C ARG A 187 -2.22 20.02 -16.06
N LEU A 188 -2.70 19.28 -17.07
CA LEU A 188 -2.26 19.55 -18.43
C LEU A 188 -2.74 20.97 -18.81
N GLU A 189 -1.83 21.92 -18.95
CA GLU A 189 -2.13 23.21 -19.58
C GLU A 189 -2.82 23.01 -20.94
N SER A 190 -2.43 21.96 -21.67
CA SER A 190 -3.07 21.54 -22.92
C SER A 190 -4.51 21.06 -22.70
N TYR A 191 -4.83 20.42 -21.59
CA TYR A 191 -6.19 19.96 -21.27
C TYR A 191 -7.11 21.14 -20.94
N ASP A 192 -6.65 22.10 -20.12
CA ASP A 192 -7.43 23.32 -19.82
C ASP A 192 -7.61 24.20 -21.06
N LYS A 193 -6.56 24.36 -21.88
CA LYS A 193 -6.63 25.07 -23.18
C LYS A 193 -7.53 24.34 -24.18
N CYS A 194 -7.50 23.00 -24.18
CA CYS A 194 -8.36 22.20 -25.04
C CYS A 194 -9.78 22.01 -24.47
N PHE A 195 -10.07 22.40 -23.22
CA PHE A 195 -11.40 22.22 -22.64
C PHE A 195 -12.49 22.99 -23.41
N ALA A 196 -12.13 24.14 -23.99
CA ALA A 196 -13.07 25.01 -24.69
C ALA A 196 -13.24 24.65 -26.18
N ARG A 197 -12.16 24.23 -26.86
CA ARG A 197 -12.11 24.01 -28.32
C ARG A 197 -11.07 22.97 -28.70
N HIS A 198 -11.20 22.42 -29.91
CA HIS A 198 -10.12 21.67 -30.53
C HIS A 198 -8.86 22.54 -30.71
N SER A 199 -7.67 21.93 -30.71
CA SER A 199 -6.42 22.66 -30.90
C SER A 199 -6.25 23.24 -32.30
N ASN A 200 -7.02 22.77 -33.28
CA ASN A 200 -7.12 23.37 -34.62
C ASN A 200 -8.13 24.53 -34.71
N GLY A 201 -8.76 24.94 -33.59
CA GLY A 201 -9.72 26.05 -33.53
C GLY A 201 -11.16 25.69 -33.93
N TYR A 202 -11.42 24.47 -34.40
CA TYR A 202 -12.77 24.04 -34.80
C TYR A 202 -13.66 23.81 -33.58
N VAL A 203 -14.95 24.14 -33.74
CA VAL A 203 -15.98 23.90 -32.73
C VAL A 203 -16.63 22.55 -33.02
N CYS A 204 -16.51 21.62 -32.07
CA CYS A 204 -17.23 20.35 -32.10
C CYS A 204 -18.19 20.32 -30.91
N SER A 205 -19.47 20.04 -31.19
CA SER A 205 -20.52 19.97 -30.16
C SER A 205 -20.26 18.88 -29.13
N SER A 206 -19.68 17.75 -29.56
CA SER A 206 -19.41 16.58 -28.71
C SER A 206 -18.09 16.71 -27.92
N TRP A 207 -17.22 17.66 -28.27
CA TRP A 207 -15.87 17.75 -27.70
C TRP A 207 -15.88 18.06 -26.20
N LYS A 208 -16.68 19.04 -25.78
CA LYS A 208 -16.79 19.40 -24.35
C LYS A 208 -17.26 18.21 -23.51
N THR A 209 -18.25 17.48 -24.01
CA THR A 209 -18.77 16.28 -23.34
C THR A 209 -17.69 15.20 -23.25
N SER A 210 -16.94 14.93 -24.32
CA SER A 210 -15.85 13.95 -24.28
C SER A 210 -14.76 14.32 -23.27
N VAL A 211 -14.35 15.59 -23.25
CA VAL A 211 -13.34 16.08 -22.30
C VAL A 211 -13.86 15.96 -20.87
N TYR A 212 -15.11 16.37 -20.61
CA TYR A 212 -15.74 16.25 -19.31
C TYR A 212 -15.80 14.79 -18.82
N THR A 213 -16.23 13.85 -19.67
CA THR A 213 -16.27 12.43 -19.33
C THR A 213 -14.88 11.87 -19.00
N VAL A 214 -13.83 12.33 -19.69
CA VAL A 214 -12.46 11.96 -19.33
C VAL A 214 -12.07 12.55 -17.97
N ALA A 215 -12.39 13.83 -17.70
CA ALA A 215 -12.12 14.46 -16.40
C ALA A 215 -12.81 13.71 -15.25
N GLU A 216 -14.07 13.34 -15.44
CA GLU A 216 -14.86 12.60 -14.48
C GLU A 216 -14.19 11.25 -14.15
N ARG A 217 -13.78 10.49 -15.16
CA ARG A 217 -13.05 9.23 -14.96
C ARG A 217 -11.72 9.41 -14.24
N MET A 218 -10.96 10.46 -14.61
CA MET A 218 -9.71 10.80 -13.95
C MET A 218 -9.95 11.13 -12.47
N HIS A 219 -11.04 11.83 -12.16
CA HIS A 219 -11.40 12.18 -10.79
C HIS A 219 -11.84 10.94 -9.99
N GLU A 220 -12.76 10.15 -10.53
CA GLU A 220 -13.31 8.95 -9.90
C GLU A 220 -12.22 7.94 -9.57
N ARG A 221 -11.39 7.57 -10.56
CA ARG A 221 -10.35 6.55 -10.40
C ARG A 221 -9.07 7.10 -9.78
N GLY A 222 -8.74 8.37 -10.06
CA GLY A 222 -7.39 8.88 -9.83
C GLY A 222 -6.47 8.47 -10.97
N ILE A 223 -5.39 9.20 -11.15
CA ILE A 223 -4.37 8.92 -12.17
C ILE A 223 -3.06 8.70 -11.46
N CYS A 224 -2.70 7.42 -11.28
CA CYS A 224 -1.49 7.01 -10.59
C CYS A 224 -0.61 6.06 -11.43
N SER A 225 -1.11 5.58 -12.57
CA SER A 225 -0.32 4.78 -13.52
C SER A 225 -0.72 5.04 -14.98
N PRO A 226 0.10 4.61 -15.96
CA PRO A 226 -0.27 4.66 -17.38
C PRO A 226 -1.58 3.93 -17.70
N GLU A 227 -1.90 2.84 -16.98
CA GLU A 227 -3.14 2.08 -17.14
C GLU A 227 -4.36 2.89 -16.70
N ASP A 228 -4.23 3.73 -15.68
CA ASP A 228 -5.32 4.63 -15.27
C ASP A 228 -5.57 5.71 -16.33
N VAL A 229 -4.53 6.18 -17.02
CA VAL A 229 -4.67 7.06 -18.18
C VAL A 229 -5.41 6.34 -19.31
N ASP A 230 -5.03 5.10 -19.63
CA ASP A 230 -5.75 4.31 -20.64
C ASP A 230 -7.23 4.15 -20.30
N TYR A 231 -7.52 3.86 -19.04
CA TYR A 231 -8.89 3.77 -18.56
C TYR A 231 -9.66 5.09 -18.70
N ALA A 232 -9.06 6.21 -18.30
CA ALA A 232 -9.70 7.51 -18.36
C ALA A 232 -10.00 7.93 -19.81
N PHE A 233 -9.05 7.68 -20.72
CA PHE A 233 -9.11 8.10 -22.12
C PHE A 233 -9.77 7.07 -23.07
N ARG A 234 -10.32 5.96 -22.55
CA ARG A 234 -11.02 4.97 -23.38
C ARG A 234 -12.19 5.59 -24.15
N PHE A 235 -12.35 5.20 -25.41
CA PHE A 235 -13.40 5.77 -26.28
C PHE A 235 -14.80 5.25 -25.98
N GLU A 236 -14.93 4.15 -25.24
CA GLU A 236 -16.21 3.60 -24.81
C GLU A 236 -16.99 4.64 -24.00
N GLY A 237 -18.28 4.83 -24.31
CA GLY A 237 -19.15 5.81 -23.64
C GLY A 237 -18.89 7.28 -24.01
N LEU A 238 -17.93 7.58 -24.89
CA LEU A 238 -17.76 8.95 -25.42
C LEU A 238 -18.75 9.20 -26.58
N PRO A 239 -19.25 10.43 -26.73
CA PRO A 239 -20.14 10.78 -27.83
C PRO A 239 -19.41 10.67 -29.19
N ASN A 240 -20.15 10.24 -30.21
CA ASN A 240 -19.62 10.24 -31.57
C ASN A 240 -19.41 11.68 -32.05
N CYS A 241 -18.16 12.02 -32.39
CA CYS A 241 -17.83 13.25 -33.09
C CYS A 241 -18.09 13.05 -34.60
N ALA A 242 -19.35 12.96 -35.01
CA ALA A 242 -19.71 13.12 -36.42
C ALA A 242 -19.92 14.62 -36.66
N VAL A 243 -18.98 15.29 -37.31
CA VAL A 243 -19.23 16.65 -37.81
C VAL A 243 -20.17 16.50 -39.00
N PRO A 244 -21.33 17.20 -39.07
CA PRO A 244 -22.02 17.35 -40.33
C PRO A 244 -21.11 18.17 -41.25
N SER A 245 -20.74 17.63 -42.40
CA SER A 245 -20.14 18.40 -43.48
C SER A 245 -21.19 19.40 -43.99
N THR A 246 -21.38 20.52 -43.31
CA THR A 246 -22.13 21.63 -43.90
C THR A 246 -21.22 22.24 -44.95
N GLY A 247 -21.55 21.92 -46.19
CA GLY A 247 -20.69 21.94 -47.36
C GLY A 247 -19.90 23.22 -47.59
N TRP A 248 -18.67 23.03 -48.06
CA TRP A 248 -18.07 23.69 -49.22
C TRP A 248 -17.14 22.66 -49.87
N ASP A 249 -17.21 22.55 -51.20
CA ASP A 249 -16.42 21.64 -52.03
C ASP A 249 -14.92 21.81 -51.78
N SER A 250 -14.35 20.90 -50.99
CA SER A 250 -12.93 20.60 -50.99
C SER A 250 -12.78 19.10 -50.75
N ASP A 251 -12.06 18.42 -51.63
CA ASP A 251 -11.80 16.97 -51.68
C ASP A 251 -11.12 16.37 -50.42
N ASP A 252 -11.04 17.12 -49.31
CA ASP A 252 -10.47 16.71 -48.01
C ASP A 252 -11.55 16.38 -46.95
N ALA A 253 -12.80 16.15 -47.37
CA ALA A 253 -13.94 16.01 -46.47
C ALA A 253 -14.12 14.59 -45.89
N TYR A 254 -13.14 14.09 -45.15
CA TYR A 254 -13.34 13.00 -44.18
C TYR A 254 -12.34 13.13 -43.02
N MET A 255 -12.73 13.85 -41.95
CA MET A 255 -11.99 13.83 -40.67
C MET A 255 -12.87 13.29 -39.51
N PRO A 256 -13.33 12.01 -39.53
CA PRO A 256 -14.22 11.49 -38.49
C PRO A 256 -13.56 11.32 -37.11
N ASN A 257 -12.29 11.67 -36.96
CA ASN A 257 -11.47 11.17 -35.86
C ASN A 257 -10.59 12.24 -35.20
N TYR A 258 -10.79 13.53 -35.46
CA TYR A 258 -9.96 14.57 -34.83
C TYR A 258 -10.09 14.57 -33.30
N CYS A 259 -11.30 14.42 -32.75
CA CYS A 259 -11.52 14.23 -31.31
C CYS A 259 -10.70 13.06 -30.75
N ARG A 260 -10.77 11.89 -31.41
CA ARG A 260 -10.06 10.68 -30.96
C ARG A 260 -8.54 10.85 -31.05
N SER A 261 -8.06 11.45 -32.13
CA SER A 261 -6.64 11.75 -32.32
C SER A 261 -6.13 12.71 -31.25
N GLN A 262 -6.90 13.76 -30.95
CA GLN A 262 -6.54 14.74 -29.92
C GLN A 262 -6.57 14.12 -28.52
N LEU A 263 -7.59 13.34 -28.17
CA LEU A 263 -7.64 12.60 -26.91
C LEU A 263 -6.47 11.63 -26.77
N LYS A 264 -6.11 10.91 -27.85
CA LYS A 264 -4.94 10.02 -27.85
C LYS A 264 -3.65 10.80 -27.60
N LYS A 265 -3.44 11.93 -28.28
CA LYS A 265 -2.28 12.80 -28.05
C LYS A 265 -2.20 13.31 -26.61
N LEU A 266 -3.34 13.67 -26.02
CA LEU A 266 -3.41 14.07 -24.61
C LEU A 266 -3.09 12.91 -23.67
N ALA A 267 -3.60 11.71 -23.94
CA ALA A 267 -3.30 10.50 -23.18
C ALA A 267 -1.80 10.17 -23.24
N ASP A 268 -1.21 10.15 -24.43
CA ASP A 268 0.21 9.85 -24.64
C ASP A 268 1.10 10.87 -23.91
N ALA A 269 0.79 12.16 -24.01
CA ALA A 269 1.51 13.22 -23.29
C ALA A 269 1.37 13.08 -21.76
N MET A 270 0.20 12.66 -21.26
CA MET A 270 0.00 12.42 -19.83
C MET A 270 0.81 11.21 -19.35
N LYS A 271 0.84 10.11 -20.11
CA LYS A 271 1.65 8.93 -19.80
C LYS A 271 3.14 9.25 -19.77
N GLU A 272 3.62 10.04 -20.72
CA GLU A 272 5.02 10.49 -20.75
C GLU A 272 5.35 11.30 -19.49
N LYS A 273 4.48 12.24 -19.10
CA LYS A 273 4.64 12.99 -17.84
C LYS A 273 4.65 12.09 -16.61
N ILE A 274 3.72 11.14 -16.52
CA ILE A 274 3.63 10.19 -15.40
C ILE A 274 4.89 9.32 -15.34
N ALA A 275 5.36 8.81 -16.47
CA ALA A 275 6.58 7.99 -16.54
C ALA A 275 7.85 8.79 -16.17
N ALA A 276 7.83 10.11 -16.36
CA ALA A 276 8.92 11.00 -15.97
C ALA A 276 8.79 11.52 -14.53
N MET A 277 7.75 11.14 -13.77
CA MET A 277 7.62 11.55 -12.37
C MET A 277 8.71 10.90 -11.52
N ALA A 278 9.38 11.72 -10.72
CA ALA A 278 10.37 11.24 -9.78
C ALA A 278 9.70 10.40 -8.68
N PRO A 279 10.35 9.32 -8.21
CA PRO A 279 9.86 8.52 -7.10
C PRO A 279 9.79 9.34 -5.80
N LEU A 280 8.91 8.97 -4.86
CA LEU A 280 8.76 9.70 -3.60
C LEU A 280 10.07 9.75 -2.81
N SER A 281 10.84 8.66 -2.83
CA SER A 281 12.13 8.53 -2.17
C SER A 281 13.15 9.58 -2.62
N SER A 282 13.04 10.11 -3.85
CA SER A 282 13.91 11.19 -4.33
C SER A 282 13.68 12.53 -3.63
N PHE A 283 12.53 12.70 -2.98
CA PHE A 283 12.18 13.88 -2.19
C PHE A 283 12.56 13.73 -0.71
N LEU A 284 13.02 12.55 -0.29
CA LEU A 284 13.55 12.33 1.06
C LEU A 284 14.92 12.99 1.16
N ALA A 285 14.93 14.25 1.58
CA ALA A 285 16.10 15.08 1.89
C ALA A 285 17.37 14.76 1.08
N HIS A 286 17.62 15.54 0.01
CA HIS A 286 19.00 15.95 -0.24
C HIS A 286 19.47 16.73 1.01
N PRO A 287 20.56 16.34 1.68
CA PRO A 287 21.13 17.19 2.72
C PRO A 287 21.53 18.50 2.06
N SER A 288 20.83 19.57 2.41
CA SER A 288 21.19 20.97 2.10
C SER A 288 22.43 21.39 2.87
#